data_AF-A0A1B5L337-F1
#
_entry.id   AF-A0A1B5L337-F1
#
_cell.length_a   1.000
_cell.length_b   1.000
_cell.length_c   1.000
_cell.angle_alpha   90.00
_cell.angle_beta   90.00
_cell.angle_gamma   90.00
#
_symmetry.space_group_name_H-M   'P 1'
#
loop_
_entity.id
_entity.type
_entity.pdbx_description
1 polymer ?
#
loop_
_entity_poly.entity_id
_entity_poly.type
_entity_poly.pdbx_seq_one_letter_code
_entity_poly.pdbx_strand_id
1 'polypeptide(L)'
;MSLFAALATLLCFAAAQQTGVHPDWPRWCGKAYEPQYPSFAPGGRTVEPAARPGGPVLDIQFKPRYSIYLESDKEAEFVVNARISAWHGQSWPNLASPATAPRLVFTINLVSNNHVLVSNLVNVSTTGNLFAFSLESLAPSLQAYQVVLFGATDQGTSNVTATSELYYLPEKKTGSVTKLDNLNGGFLFRSPATGNKFEPFLPFGFYASCDNFLCDKDYVRKVRTFKDLGLNSMVSLTTVQDSRATYQYMDTLDLRYMYDLRYAYRNLTSVTEQVSVIKDFDGLYSYWGADE
;
A
#
# COMPACT_ATOMS: atom_id res chain seq x y z
N MET A 1 -66.29 -2.32 -28.88
CA MET A 1 -66.00 -2.06 -27.46
C MET A 1 -65.09 -3.16 -26.95
N SER A 2 -63.78 -2.96 -27.01
CA SER A 2 -62.79 -3.82 -26.37
C SER A 2 -61.64 -2.96 -25.87
N LEU A 3 -61.36 -3.08 -24.58
CA LEU A 3 -60.26 -2.46 -23.85
C LEU A 3 -58.90 -2.90 -24.42
N PHE A 4 -57.99 -1.95 -24.57
CA PHE A 4 -56.56 -2.20 -24.46
C PHE A 4 -55.98 -1.22 -23.44
N ALA A 5 -55.63 -1.74 -22.27
CA ALA A 5 -54.80 -1.04 -21.29
C ALA A 5 -53.34 -1.32 -21.61
N ALA A 6 -52.59 -0.28 -21.98
CA ALA A 6 -51.14 -0.37 -22.12
C ALA A 6 -50.49 -0.06 -20.77
N LEU A 7 -49.86 -1.07 -20.18
CA LEU A 7 -49.01 -0.94 -18.99
C LEU A 7 -47.65 -0.39 -19.44
N ALA A 8 -47.37 0.89 -19.17
CA ALA A 8 -46.05 1.48 -19.37
C ALA A 8 -45.19 1.21 -18.12
N THR A 9 -44.24 0.30 -18.24
CA THR A 9 -43.16 0.06 -17.28
C THR A 9 -42.25 1.29 -17.19
N LEU A 10 -42.24 1.97 -16.04
CA LEU A 10 -41.20 2.94 -15.68
C LEU A 10 -39.87 2.21 -15.50
N LEU A 11 -38.97 2.36 -16.47
CA LEU A 11 -37.54 2.16 -16.29
C LEU A 11 -36.99 3.38 -15.53
N CYS A 12 -36.89 3.28 -14.21
CA CYS A 12 -36.03 4.19 -13.44
C CYS A 12 -34.57 3.85 -13.78
N PHE A 13 -33.99 4.58 -14.73
CA PHE A 13 -32.54 4.71 -14.80
C PHE A 13 -32.08 5.38 -13.52
N ALA A 14 -31.39 4.65 -12.65
CA ALA A 14 -30.60 5.25 -11.60
C ALA A 14 -29.47 6.05 -12.27
N ALA A 15 -29.75 7.32 -12.57
CA ALA A 15 -28.70 8.26 -12.93
C ALA A 15 -27.71 8.28 -11.77
N ALA A 16 -26.46 7.91 -12.03
CA ALA A 16 -25.38 8.03 -11.06
C ALA A 16 -25.43 9.45 -10.50
N GLN A 17 -25.72 9.57 -9.20
CA GLN A 17 -25.94 10.86 -8.57
C GLN A 17 -24.61 11.59 -8.57
N GLN A 18 -24.50 12.51 -9.52
CA GLN A 18 -23.28 13.20 -9.86
C GLN A 18 -22.99 14.23 -8.75
N THR A 19 -22.02 13.94 -7.89
CA THR A 19 -21.70 14.77 -6.72
C THR A 19 -20.95 16.05 -7.11
N GLY A 20 -20.99 17.07 -6.24
CA GLY A 20 -20.22 18.31 -6.39
C GLY A 20 -21.01 19.49 -6.95
N VAL A 21 -20.29 20.55 -7.31
CA VAL A 21 -20.84 21.79 -7.89
C VAL A 21 -20.98 21.61 -9.40
N HIS A 22 -22.00 22.21 -10.01
CA HIS A 22 -22.31 22.13 -11.44
C HIS A 22 -22.48 20.70 -12.01
N PRO A 23 -23.33 19.85 -11.39
CA PRO A 23 -23.58 18.51 -11.91
C PRO A 23 -24.32 18.48 -13.25
N ASP A 24 -24.85 19.62 -13.68
CA ASP A 24 -25.52 19.84 -14.96
C ASP A 24 -24.55 20.02 -16.14
N TRP A 25 -23.25 20.22 -15.88
CA TRP A 25 -22.26 20.43 -16.94
C TRP A 25 -21.72 19.09 -17.47
N PRO A 26 -21.35 18.99 -18.76
CA PRO A 26 -20.59 17.87 -19.31
C PRO A 26 -19.28 17.68 -18.55
N ARG A 27 -19.13 16.50 -17.93
CA ARG A 27 -17.96 16.15 -17.12
C ARG A 27 -17.34 14.84 -17.57
N TRP A 28 -16.01 14.79 -17.53
CA TRP A 28 -15.21 13.58 -17.66
C TRP A 28 -14.42 13.39 -16.37
N CYS A 29 -14.55 12.22 -15.73
CA CYS A 29 -13.95 11.92 -14.42
C CYS A 29 -14.22 13.01 -13.36
N GLY A 30 -15.46 13.53 -13.32
CA GLY A 30 -15.87 14.57 -12.37
C GLY A 30 -15.39 16.00 -12.68
N LYS A 31 -14.67 16.22 -13.79
CA LYS A 31 -14.17 17.55 -14.21
C LYS A 31 -14.90 18.03 -15.46
N ALA A 32 -15.28 19.32 -15.50
CA ALA A 32 -15.77 19.90 -16.76
C ALA A 32 -14.63 19.92 -17.78
N TYR A 33 -14.91 19.44 -18.99
CA TYR A 33 -13.90 19.29 -20.04
C TYR A 33 -14.13 20.22 -21.24
N GLU A 34 -15.31 20.83 -21.37
CA GLU A 34 -15.60 21.68 -22.53
C GLU A 34 -15.14 23.15 -22.32
N PRO A 35 -14.61 23.82 -23.36
CA PRO A 35 -13.97 25.13 -23.22
C PRO A 35 -14.89 26.25 -22.70
N GLN A 36 -16.20 26.15 -22.90
CA GLN A 36 -17.16 27.17 -22.46
C GLN A 36 -17.46 27.13 -20.96
N TYR A 37 -17.07 26.06 -20.26
CA TYR A 37 -17.26 25.95 -18.82
C TYR A 37 -15.99 26.41 -18.09
N PRO A 38 -16.09 27.40 -17.19
CA PRO A 38 -14.95 27.83 -16.41
C PRO A 38 -14.49 26.74 -15.43
N SER A 39 -13.23 26.81 -15.02
CA SER A 39 -12.76 26.01 -13.89
C SER A 39 -13.54 26.38 -12.62
N PHE A 40 -13.97 25.38 -11.85
CA PHE A 40 -14.73 25.55 -10.62
C PHE A 40 -14.13 24.70 -9.49
N ALA A 41 -14.41 25.06 -8.24
CA ALA A 41 -13.99 24.24 -7.12
C ALA A 41 -14.80 22.93 -7.11
N PRO A 42 -14.16 21.74 -7.24
CA PRO A 42 -14.90 20.47 -7.37
C PRO A 42 -15.63 20.03 -6.09
N GLY A 43 -15.59 20.83 -5.01
CA GLY A 43 -16.00 20.41 -3.68
C GLY A 43 -15.00 19.42 -3.08
N GLY A 44 -15.47 18.46 -2.29
CA GLY A 44 -14.64 17.36 -1.77
C GLY A 44 -13.52 17.76 -0.81
N ARG A 45 -13.49 19.02 -0.34
CA ARG A 45 -12.49 19.48 0.62
C ARG A 45 -12.70 18.73 1.93
N THR A 46 -11.65 18.05 2.39
CA THR A 46 -11.60 17.56 3.76
C THR A 46 -11.41 18.75 4.69
N VAL A 47 -12.24 18.87 5.73
CA VAL A 47 -12.00 19.82 6.83
C VAL A 47 -11.04 19.20 7.83
N GLU A 48 -10.25 20.03 8.50
CA GLU A 48 -9.41 19.56 9.59
C GLU A 48 -10.29 18.91 10.67
N PRO A 49 -9.94 17.71 11.18
CA PRO A 49 -10.68 17.10 12.27
C PRO A 49 -10.68 18.01 13.49
N ALA A 50 -11.78 18.01 14.25
CA ALA A 50 -11.86 18.77 15.49
C ALA A 50 -10.76 18.32 16.47
N ALA A 51 -10.11 19.29 17.11
CA ALA A 51 -9.10 19.01 18.13
C ALA A 51 -9.71 18.22 19.30
N ARG A 52 -8.91 17.32 19.90
CA ARG A 52 -9.31 16.54 21.07
C ARG A 52 -9.54 17.46 22.27
N PRO A 53 -10.72 17.39 22.91
CA PRO A 53 -10.95 18.10 24.17
C PRO A 53 -9.93 17.67 25.23
N GLY A 54 -9.29 18.63 25.90
CA GLY A 54 -8.25 18.36 26.91
C GLY A 54 -6.88 17.98 26.33
N GLY A 55 -6.64 18.22 25.04
CA GLY A 55 -5.35 18.00 24.39
C GLY A 55 -4.22 18.93 24.88
N PRO A 56 -2.97 18.70 24.41
CA PRO A 56 -2.58 17.70 23.41
C PRO A 56 -2.55 16.26 23.94
N VAL A 57 -2.57 15.27 23.03
CA VAL A 57 -2.56 13.82 23.34
C VAL A 57 -1.32 13.14 22.77
N LEU A 58 -0.96 11.98 23.33
CA LEU A 58 0.13 11.13 22.85
C LEU A 58 -0.43 10.14 21.82
N ASP A 59 0.06 10.26 20.59
CA ASP A 59 -0.23 9.36 19.48
C ASP A 59 0.92 8.37 19.32
N ILE A 60 0.71 7.15 19.82
CA ILE A 60 1.64 6.05 19.65
C ILE A 60 1.25 5.26 18.41
N GLN A 61 2.20 5.16 17.49
CA GLN A 61 2.08 4.31 16.33
C GLN A 61 3.33 3.47 16.23
N PHE A 62 3.16 2.18 15.95
CA PHE A 62 4.29 1.34 15.58
C PHE A 62 3.91 0.36 14.49
N LYS A 63 4.90 -0.01 13.69
CA LYS A 63 4.79 -1.02 12.63
C LYS A 63 6.18 -1.53 12.28
N PRO A 64 6.29 -2.74 11.70
CA PRO A 64 7.59 -3.20 11.22
C PRO A 64 8.14 -2.23 10.16
N ARG A 65 9.47 -2.05 10.13
CA ARG A 65 10.12 -1.16 9.16
C ARG A 65 9.83 -1.58 7.73
N TYR A 66 9.91 -2.86 7.41
CA TYR A 66 9.51 -3.34 6.09
C TYR A 66 8.12 -3.96 6.12
N SER A 67 7.35 -3.80 5.03
CA SER A 67 6.01 -4.40 4.91
C SER A 67 6.02 -5.93 5.06
N ILE A 68 7.13 -6.57 4.68
CA ILE A 68 7.38 -8.00 4.85
C ILE A 68 8.87 -8.22 5.17
N TYR A 69 9.14 -9.31 5.88
CA TYR A 69 10.45 -9.95 6.04
C TYR A 69 10.37 -11.36 5.47
N LEU A 70 11.51 -11.92 5.11
CA LEU A 70 11.61 -13.25 4.52
C LEU A 70 12.46 -14.16 5.38
N GLU A 71 12.28 -15.47 5.26
CA GLU A 71 13.04 -16.50 6.00
C GLU A 71 14.58 -16.29 6.01
N SER A 72 15.14 -15.69 4.96
CA SER A 72 16.56 -15.34 4.88
C SER A 72 16.97 -14.14 5.76
N ASP A 73 16.04 -13.26 6.12
CA ASP A 73 16.26 -12.16 7.06
C ASP A 73 16.48 -12.72 8.48
N LYS A 74 17.55 -12.27 9.15
CA LYS A 74 17.90 -12.68 10.52
C LYS A 74 17.37 -11.74 11.58
N GLU A 75 17.24 -10.48 11.22
CA GLU A 75 16.77 -9.42 12.09
C GLU A 75 15.65 -8.64 11.41
N ALA A 76 14.76 -8.11 12.23
CA ALA A 76 13.71 -7.19 11.84
C ALA A 76 13.75 -5.97 12.73
N GLU A 77 13.11 -4.89 12.28
CA GLU A 77 13.01 -3.64 13.03
C GLU A 77 11.54 -3.22 13.14
N PHE A 78 11.19 -2.63 14.29
CA PHE A 78 9.97 -1.84 14.44
C PHE A 78 10.32 -0.35 14.35
N VAL A 79 9.48 0.41 13.64
CA VAL A 79 9.46 1.87 13.69
C VAL A 79 8.42 2.27 14.72
N VAL A 80 8.82 2.98 15.78
CA VAL A 80 7.93 3.49 16.82
C VAL A 80 7.92 5.01 16.77
N ASN A 81 6.72 5.58 16.70
CA ASN A 81 6.46 7.00 16.77
C ASN A 81 5.76 7.32 18.09
N ALA A 82 6.29 8.27 18.84
CA ALA A 82 5.71 8.76 20.08
C ALA A 82 5.36 10.24 19.92
N ARG A 83 4.33 10.51 19.12
CA ARG A 83 4.03 11.87 18.62
C ARG A 83 3.10 12.59 19.57
N ILE A 84 3.23 13.91 19.63
CA ILE A 84 2.20 14.75 20.26
C ILE A 84 1.22 15.16 19.16
N SER A 85 -0.06 14.93 19.38
CA SER A 85 -1.12 15.14 18.40
C SER A 85 -2.24 15.97 18.98
N ALA A 86 -2.82 16.83 18.15
CA ALA A 86 -4.03 17.57 18.48
C ALA A 86 -5.30 16.74 18.28
N TRP A 87 -5.23 15.63 17.54
CA TRP A 87 -6.43 14.96 16.99
C TRP A 87 -6.60 13.49 17.40
N HIS A 88 -5.50 12.73 17.49
CA HIS A 88 -5.54 11.28 17.69
C HIS A 88 -4.57 10.85 18.79
N GLY A 89 -4.92 9.79 19.51
CA GLY A 89 -4.13 9.27 20.62
C GLY A 89 -4.83 9.43 21.97
N GLN A 90 -4.04 9.36 23.04
CA GLN A 90 -4.53 9.25 24.41
C GLN A 90 -3.86 10.26 25.35
N SER A 91 -4.50 10.56 26.47
CA SER A 91 -3.93 11.44 27.49
C SER A 91 -2.58 10.92 27.98
N TRP A 92 -1.62 11.82 28.14
CA TRP A 92 -0.31 11.51 28.70
C TRP A 92 0.14 12.70 29.57
N PRO A 93 0.89 12.46 30.65
CA PRO A 93 1.29 13.54 31.54
C PRO A 93 2.20 14.56 30.85
N ASN A 94 2.05 15.83 31.20
CA ASN A 94 2.97 16.93 30.86
C ASN A 94 3.24 17.14 29.36
N LEU A 95 2.34 16.74 28.45
CA LEU A 95 2.53 16.93 27.01
C LEU A 95 2.59 18.40 26.55
N ALA A 96 2.04 19.32 27.34
CA ALA A 96 2.18 20.76 27.08
C ALA A 96 3.63 21.26 27.26
N SER A 97 4.49 20.46 27.89
CA SER A 97 5.92 20.73 28.08
C SER A 97 6.73 19.49 27.72
N PRO A 98 6.95 19.21 26.42
CA PRO A 98 7.52 17.95 25.95
C PRO A 98 8.87 17.60 26.57
N ALA A 99 9.69 18.61 26.91
CA ALA A 99 11.00 18.42 27.55
C ALA A 99 10.93 17.80 28.97
N THR A 100 9.78 17.94 29.66
CA THR A 100 9.55 17.40 31.01
C THR A 100 8.51 16.28 31.02
N ALA A 101 7.99 15.92 29.86
CA ALA A 101 7.06 14.82 29.73
C ALA A 101 7.76 13.48 29.98
N PRO A 102 7.13 12.56 30.75
CA PRO A 102 7.72 11.27 31.04
C PRO A 102 7.88 10.48 29.74
N ARG A 103 9.00 9.75 29.66
CA ARG A 103 9.30 8.84 28.55
C ARG A 103 8.31 7.69 28.53
N LEU A 104 8.16 7.11 27.36
CA LEU A 104 7.42 5.87 27.17
C LEU A 104 8.38 4.70 27.35
N VAL A 105 8.23 3.92 28.42
CA VAL A 105 8.85 2.61 28.56
C VAL A 105 7.90 1.58 27.99
N PHE A 106 8.35 0.71 27.11
CA PHE A 106 7.46 -0.21 26.41
C PHE A 106 8.08 -1.58 26.15
N THR A 107 7.17 -2.53 25.90
CA THR A 107 7.47 -3.83 25.31
C THR A 107 6.65 -4.02 24.04
N ILE A 108 7.20 -4.74 23.06
CA ILE A 108 6.46 -5.21 21.88
C ILE A 108 6.42 -6.73 21.95
N ASN A 109 5.21 -7.28 22.01
CA ASN A 109 4.99 -8.69 22.26
C ASN A 109 4.19 -9.33 21.12
N LEU A 110 4.39 -10.63 20.91
CA LEU A 110 3.44 -11.45 20.16
C LEU A 110 2.14 -11.58 20.93
N VAL A 111 1.02 -11.33 20.27
CA VAL A 111 -0.31 -11.48 20.89
C VAL A 111 -0.61 -12.93 21.25
N SER A 112 -0.10 -13.89 20.47
CA SER A 112 -0.44 -15.32 20.60
C SER A 112 0.06 -15.97 21.90
N ASN A 113 1.25 -15.58 22.38
CA ASN A 113 1.91 -16.22 23.51
C ASN A 113 2.62 -15.22 24.46
N ASN A 114 2.42 -13.92 24.25
CA ASN A 114 3.06 -12.85 25.02
C ASN A 114 4.61 -12.87 24.97
N HIS A 115 5.21 -13.51 23.96
CA HIS A 115 6.66 -13.49 23.77
C HIS A 115 7.13 -12.08 23.43
N VAL A 116 8.10 -11.58 24.19
CA VAL A 116 8.65 -10.22 24.04
C VAL A 116 9.66 -10.21 22.89
N LEU A 117 9.40 -9.39 21.87
CA LEU A 117 10.31 -9.15 20.75
C LEU A 117 11.25 -7.98 21.04
N VAL A 118 10.72 -6.92 21.67
CA VAL A 118 11.46 -5.70 22.03
C VAL A 118 11.07 -5.27 23.43
N SER A 119 12.05 -4.82 24.22
CA SER A 119 11.83 -4.09 25.47
C SER A 119 12.72 -2.86 25.46
N ASN A 120 12.15 -1.66 25.46
CA ASN A 120 12.91 -0.43 25.32
C ASN A 120 12.16 0.80 25.86
N LEU A 121 12.71 1.99 25.62
CA LEU A 121 12.10 3.26 25.95
C LEU A 121 12.27 4.28 24.82
N VAL A 122 11.39 5.28 24.79
CA VAL A 122 11.44 6.37 23.81
C VAL A 122 10.96 7.68 24.42
N ASN A 123 11.59 8.79 24.02
CA ASN A 123 11.12 10.13 24.40
C ASN A 123 9.83 10.45 23.66
N VAL A 124 8.89 11.13 24.31
CA VAL A 124 7.72 11.68 23.61
C VAL A 124 8.15 12.81 22.67
N SER A 125 7.26 13.19 21.74
CA SER A 125 7.55 14.15 20.67
C SER A 125 8.64 13.69 19.69
N THR A 126 8.80 12.38 19.50
CA THR A 126 9.76 11.80 18.55
C THR A 126 9.08 10.89 17.52
N THR A 127 9.71 10.75 16.36
CA THR A 127 9.28 9.88 15.27
C THR A 127 10.48 9.15 14.67
N GLY A 128 10.22 8.04 13.97
CA GLY A 128 11.26 7.30 13.26
C GLY A 128 12.21 6.51 14.15
N ASN A 129 11.81 6.21 15.40
CA ASN A 129 12.66 5.46 16.32
C ASN A 129 12.70 3.98 15.92
N LEU A 130 13.91 3.44 15.73
CA LEU A 130 14.12 2.05 15.28
C LEU A 130 14.48 1.14 16.45
N PHE A 131 13.86 -0.03 16.47
CA PHE A 131 14.13 -1.07 17.46
C PHE A 131 14.27 -2.42 16.77
N ALA A 132 15.51 -2.92 16.71
CA ALA A 132 15.83 -4.22 16.12
C ALA A 132 15.48 -5.38 17.06
N PHE A 133 15.14 -6.53 16.49
CA PHE A 133 14.92 -7.79 17.18
C PHE A 133 15.27 -8.98 16.28
N SER A 134 15.59 -10.12 16.90
CA SER A 134 15.91 -11.36 16.17
C SER A 134 14.64 -12.07 15.68
N LEU A 135 14.67 -12.50 14.42
CA LEU A 135 13.61 -13.32 13.82
C LEU A 135 13.80 -14.82 14.10
N GLU A 136 14.93 -15.25 14.66
CA GLU A 136 15.27 -16.68 14.86
C GLU A 136 14.28 -17.44 15.77
N SER A 137 13.55 -16.70 16.61
CA SER A 137 12.52 -17.25 17.50
C SER A 137 11.15 -17.44 16.83
N LEU A 138 10.99 -17.00 15.59
CA LEU A 138 9.75 -17.07 14.81
C LEU A 138 9.91 -18.07 13.66
N ALA A 139 8.83 -18.76 13.33
CA ALA A 139 8.79 -19.58 12.12
C ALA A 139 8.26 -18.74 10.94
N PRO A 140 8.80 -18.88 9.72
CA PRO A 140 8.18 -18.26 8.55
C PRO A 140 6.74 -18.76 8.35
N SER A 141 5.81 -17.85 8.05
CA SER A 141 4.37 -18.12 7.92
C SER A 141 3.74 -17.25 6.84
N LEU A 142 2.70 -17.77 6.17
CA LEU A 142 1.87 -16.96 5.28
C LEU A 142 0.82 -16.13 6.03
N GLN A 143 0.60 -16.44 7.31
CA GLN A 143 -0.23 -15.65 8.21
C GLN A 143 0.61 -14.63 8.98
N ALA A 144 0.08 -13.42 9.14
CA ALA A 144 0.76 -12.37 9.89
C ALA A 144 0.81 -12.71 11.39
N TYR A 145 1.94 -12.39 12.02
CA TYR A 145 2.06 -12.35 13.47
C TYR A 145 1.40 -11.06 13.98
N GLN A 146 0.36 -11.20 14.80
CA GLN A 146 -0.21 -10.06 15.52
C GLN A 146 0.73 -9.63 16.64
N VAL A 147 1.11 -8.36 16.63
CA VAL A 147 2.00 -7.76 17.64
C VAL A 147 1.33 -6.61 18.35
N VAL A 148 1.65 -6.46 19.63
CA VAL A 148 1.10 -5.42 20.50
C VAL A 148 2.23 -4.70 21.21
N LEU A 149 2.17 -3.37 21.21
CA LEU A 149 3.02 -2.53 22.04
C LEU A 149 2.27 -2.23 23.33
N PHE A 150 2.85 -2.60 24.48
CA PHE A 150 2.42 -2.16 25.80
C PHE A 150 3.41 -1.13 26.30
N GLY A 151 2.94 0.08 26.57
CA GLY A 151 3.80 1.14 27.08
C GLY A 151 3.24 1.81 28.31
N ALA A 152 4.12 2.35 29.14
CA ALA A 152 3.79 3.10 30.34
C ALA A 152 4.82 4.19 30.63
N THR A 153 4.48 5.09 31.54
CA THR A 153 5.48 5.98 32.16
C THR A 153 6.44 5.16 33.01
N ASP A 154 7.63 5.70 33.31
CA ASP A 154 8.62 5.06 34.21
C ASP A 154 8.02 4.62 35.57
N GLN A 155 6.96 5.31 36.03
CA GLN A 155 6.27 5.05 37.30
C GLN A 155 4.97 4.23 37.14
N GLY A 156 4.61 3.82 35.92
CA GLY A 156 3.40 3.05 35.63
C GLY A 156 2.08 3.81 35.78
N THR A 157 2.13 5.14 35.93
CA THR A 157 0.96 6.00 36.22
C THR A 157 0.04 6.23 35.03
N SER A 158 0.52 6.04 33.81
CA SER A 158 -0.27 6.09 32.59
C SER A 158 0.21 5.00 31.65
N ASN A 159 -0.70 4.38 30.93
CA ASN A 159 -0.43 3.27 30.02
C ASN A 159 -0.95 3.57 28.61
N VAL A 160 -0.35 2.95 27.60
CA VAL A 160 -0.74 3.01 26.20
C VAL A 160 -0.66 1.63 25.60
N THR A 161 -1.56 1.37 24.65
CA THR A 161 -1.45 0.20 23.79
C THR A 161 -1.59 0.60 22.33
N ALA A 162 -0.87 -0.11 21.48
CA ALA A 162 -1.04 -0.06 20.04
C ALA A 162 -0.89 -1.47 19.49
N THR A 163 -1.46 -1.75 18.32
CA THR A 163 -1.30 -3.04 17.63
C THR A 163 -0.72 -2.86 16.23
N SER A 164 -0.09 -3.91 15.71
CA SER A 164 0.41 -3.99 14.34
C SER A 164 0.49 -5.44 13.87
N GLU A 165 0.86 -5.62 12.62
CA GLU A 165 1.08 -6.93 12.01
C GLU A 165 2.53 -7.08 11.56
N LEU A 166 3.13 -8.24 11.80
CA LEU A 166 4.45 -8.62 11.31
C LEU A 166 4.32 -9.78 10.32
N TYR A 167 4.64 -9.52 9.05
CA TYR A 167 4.71 -10.55 8.02
C TYR A 167 6.14 -11.08 7.90
N TYR A 168 6.39 -12.28 8.42
CA TYR A 168 7.64 -13.02 8.25
C TYR A 168 7.37 -14.24 7.39
N LEU A 169 7.67 -14.14 6.09
CA LEU A 169 7.19 -15.07 5.07
C LEU A 169 8.26 -16.11 4.71
N PRO A 170 7.84 -17.32 4.26
CA PRO A 170 8.76 -18.29 3.68
C PRO A 170 9.50 -17.72 2.46
N GLU A 171 10.69 -18.27 2.18
CA GLU A 171 11.47 -17.85 1.03
C GLU A 171 10.76 -18.17 -0.30
N LYS A 172 10.72 -17.19 -1.20
CA LYS A 172 10.17 -17.38 -2.55
C LYS A 172 11.26 -17.94 -3.46
N LYS A 173 10.98 -19.07 -4.14
CA LYS A 173 11.95 -19.79 -4.99
C LYS A 173 12.04 -19.28 -6.44
N THR A 174 11.03 -18.57 -6.92
CA THR A 174 10.87 -18.13 -8.31
C THR A 174 10.18 -16.77 -8.36
N GLY A 175 10.48 -15.94 -9.36
CA GLY A 175 9.92 -14.61 -9.48
C GLY A 175 10.59 -13.58 -8.58
N SER A 176 9.91 -12.47 -8.37
CA SER A 176 10.37 -11.33 -7.58
C SER A 176 9.75 -11.24 -6.20
N VAL A 177 10.32 -10.37 -5.36
CA VAL A 177 9.70 -9.89 -4.11
C VAL A 177 9.90 -8.38 -4.00
N THR A 178 8.82 -7.69 -3.64
CA THR A 178 8.82 -6.25 -3.31
C THR A 178 8.46 -6.06 -1.84
N LYS A 179 9.17 -5.17 -1.14
CA LYS A 179 8.78 -4.70 0.20
C LYS A 179 8.80 -3.17 0.27
N LEU A 180 7.92 -2.61 1.09
CA LEU A 180 7.84 -1.16 1.34
C LEU A 180 8.67 -0.79 2.56
N ASP A 181 9.41 0.32 2.52
CA ASP A 181 10.05 0.90 3.70
C ASP A 181 9.08 1.87 4.41
N ASN A 182 8.58 1.49 5.58
CA ASN A 182 7.66 2.28 6.41
C ASN A 182 8.34 3.47 7.10
N LEU A 183 9.67 3.53 7.15
CA LEU A 183 10.42 4.66 7.72
C LEU A 183 10.60 5.76 6.68
N ASN A 184 11.15 5.42 5.51
CA ASN A 184 11.55 6.39 4.48
C ASN A 184 10.59 6.46 3.29
N GLY A 185 9.64 5.52 3.18
CA GLY A 185 8.87 5.29 1.97
C GLY A 185 9.68 4.55 0.89
N GLY A 186 9.01 4.28 -0.23
CA GLY A 186 9.64 3.65 -1.40
C GLY A 186 9.63 2.12 -1.39
N PHE A 187 10.06 1.55 -2.52
CA PHE A 187 10.12 0.12 -2.73
C PHE A 187 11.55 -0.40 -2.61
N LEU A 188 11.69 -1.56 -1.99
CA LEU A 188 12.83 -2.44 -2.18
C LEU A 188 12.38 -3.62 -3.03
N PHE A 189 13.13 -3.90 -4.08
CA PHE A 189 12.83 -4.95 -5.04
C PHE A 189 13.96 -5.97 -5.07
N ARG A 190 13.62 -7.25 -5.23
CA ARG A 190 14.58 -8.29 -5.56
C ARG A 190 14.00 -9.24 -6.60
N SER A 191 14.87 -9.78 -7.44
CA SER A 191 14.57 -10.82 -8.44
C SER A 191 15.85 -11.59 -8.76
N PRO A 192 15.80 -12.63 -9.60
CA PRO A 192 17.01 -13.28 -10.11
C PRO A 192 17.98 -12.29 -10.78
N ALA A 193 17.48 -11.25 -11.46
CA ALA A 193 18.30 -10.22 -12.10
C ALA A 193 19.11 -9.38 -11.10
N THR A 194 18.62 -9.20 -9.88
CA THR A 194 19.35 -8.50 -8.79
C THR A 194 20.26 -9.44 -7.99
N GLY A 195 20.44 -10.69 -8.45
CA GLY A 195 21.13 -11.73 -7.69
C GLY A 195 20.41 -12.08 -6.39
N ASN A 196 19.07 -11.96 -6.37
CA ASN A 196 18.21 -12.15 -5.21
C ASN A 196 18.50 -11.22 -4.02
N LYS A 197 19.11 -10.06 -4.28
CA LYS A 197 19.35 -9.01 -3.28
C LYS A 197 18.31 -7.91 -3.40
N PHE A 198 17.86 -7.40 -2.25
CA PHE A 198 16.99 -6.23 -2.23
C PHE A 198 17.79 -4.97 -2.61
N GLU A 199 17.26 -4.21 -3.55
CA GLU A 199 17.75 -2.90 -3.94
C GLU A 199 16.61 -1.86 -3.96
N PRO A 200 16.91 -0.57 -3.71
CA PRO A 200 15.95 0.50 -3.89
C PRO A 200 15.41 0.53 -5.32
N PHE A 201 14.09 0.64 -5.46
CA PHE A 201 13.43 0.70 -6.75
C PHE A 201 12.45 1.86 -6.83
N LEU A 202 12.69 2.76 -7.78
CA LEU A 202 11.77 3.81 -8.18
C LEU A 202 11.21 3.46 -9.57
N PRO A 203 9.92 3.06 -9.66
CA PRO A 203 9.28 2.79 -10.94
C PRO A 203 9.24 4.07 -11.79
N PHE A 204 9.79 4.00 -13.00
CA PHE A 204 9.84 5.12 -13.94
C PHE A 204 9.47 4.65 -15.35
N GLY A 205 8.30 5.11 -15.81
CA GLY A 205 7.74 4.87 -17.13
C GLY A 205 6.24 5.17 -17.18
N PHE A 206 5.53 4.60 -18.14
CA PHE A 206 4.13 4.91 -18.44
C PHE A 206 3.26 3.66 -18.66
N TYR A 207 1.96 3.87 -18.85
CA TYR A 207 1.00 2.83 -19.21
C TYR A 207 1.30 2.24 -20.59
N ALA A 208 1.48 0.93 -20.68
CA ALA A 208 1.73 0.23 -21.94
C ALA A 208 0.47 -0.55 -22.34
N SER A 209 -0.15 -0.15 -23.46
CA SER A 209 -1.36 -0.81 -23.99
C SER A 209 -1.06 -2.22 -24.52
N CYS A 210 -2.04 -3.12 -24.44
CA CYS A 210 -2.03 -4.34 -25.25
C CYS A 210 -1.95 -3.98 -26.74
N ASP A 211 -2.91 -3.18 -27.21
CA ASP A 211 -3.01 -2.76 -28.61
C ASP A 211 -1.79 -1.96 -29.04
N ASN A 212 -1.23 -2.33 -30.20
CA ASN A 212 -0.08 -1.67 -30.82
C ASN A 212 1.18 -1.57 -29.93
N PHE A 213 1.27 -2.31 -28.82
CA PHE A 213 2.47 -2.35 -28.00
C PHE A 213 2.74 -3.72 -27.37
N LEU A 214 2.07 -4.10 -26.28
CA LEU A 214 2.39 -5.33 -25.54
C LEU A 214 1.91 -6.61 -26.25
N CYS A 215 0.84 -6.53 -27.03
CA CYS A 215 0.26 -7.66 -27.78
C CYS A 215 0.61 -7.60 -29.28
N ASP A 216 1.45 -6.67 -29.68
CA ASP A 216 1.86 -6.50 -31.07
C ASP A 216 2.84 -7.60 -31.50
N LYS A 217 2.81 -7.99 -32.78
CA LYS A 217 3.79 -8.92 -33.36
C LYS A 217 5.23 -8.42 -33.22
N ASP A 218 5.42 -7.10 -33.16
CA ASP A 218 6.71 -6.43 -33.01
C ASP A 218 7.00 -5.97 -31.56
N TYR A 219 6.39 -6.61 -30.57
CA TYR A 219 6.57 -6.25 -29.15
C TYR A 219 8.05 -6.24 -28.74
N VAL A 220 8.89 -7.14 -29.29
CA VAL A 220 10.32 -7.27 -28.96
C VAL A 220 11.06 -5.96 -29.21
N ARG A 221 10.85 -5.35 -30.39
CA ARG A 221 11.48 -4.07 -30.74
C ARG A 221 10.91 -2.96 -29.87
N LYS A 222 9.60 -2.90 -29.70
CA LYS A 222 8.92 -1.82 -28.93
C LYS A 222 9.34 -1.80 -27.46
N VAL A 223 9.36 -2.96 -26.81
CA VAL A 223 9.82 -3.13 -25.42
C VAL A 223 11.30 -2.79 -25.29
N ARG A 224 12.14 -3.20 -26.25
CA ARG A 224 13.56 -2.82 -26.25
C ARG A 224 13.74 -1.31 -26.40
N THR A 225 13.05 -0.68 -27.34
CA THR A 225 13.08 0.78 -27.50
C THR A 225 12.64 1.50 -26.22
N PHE A 226 11.61 1.00 -25.54
CA PHE A 226 11.18 1.52 -24.24
C PHE A 226 12.31 1.47 -23.20
N LYS A 227 13.00 0.32 -23.09
CA LYS A 227 14.14 0.16 -22.17
C LYS A 227 15.31 1.07 -22.54
N ASP A 228 15.60 1.21 -23.83
CA ASP A 228 16.71 2.01 -24.35
C ASP A 228 16.53 3.52 -24.10
N LEU A 229 15.29 3.98 -23.88
CA LEU A 229 14.99 5.34 -23.42
C LEU A 229 15.37 5.60 -21.95
N GLY A 230 15.86 4.58 -21.23
CA GLY A 230 16.21 4.67 -19.82
C GLY A 230 15.02 4.43 -18.88
N LEU A 231 13.86 4.04 -19.41
CA LEU A 231 12.71 3.65 -18.60
C LEU A 231 12.96 2.26 -17.97
N ASN A 232 12.53 2.09 -16.73
CA ASN A 232 12.82 0.88 -15.94
C ASN A 232 11.56 0.14 -15.49
N SER A 233 10.38 0.70 -15.76
CA SER A 233 9.11 0.16 -15.30
C SER A 233 7.98 0.56 -16.22
N MET A 234 6.93 -0.26 -16.29
CA MET A 234 5.67 0.13 -16.92
C MET A 234 4.46 -0.38 -16.16
N VAL A 235 3.29 0.16 -16.48
CA VAL A 235 2.02 -0.42 -16.05
C VAL A 235 1.42 -1.16 -17.24
N SER A 236 1.30 -2.47 -17.12
CA SER A 236 0.98 -3.33 -18.27
C SER A 236 -0.54 -3.48 -18.42
N LEU A 237 -1.13 -2.80 -19.41
CA LEU A 237 -2.56 -2.85 -19.70
C LEU A 237 -2.92 -4.08 -20.55
N THR A 238 -2.61 -5.25 -20.04
CA THR A 238 -2.80 -6.55 -20.70
C THR A 238 -2.70 -7.69 -19.68
N THR A 239 -3.06 -8.89 -20.08
CA THR A 239 -2.98 -10.09 -19.25
C THR A 239 -1.89 -11.04 -19.74
N VAL A 240 -1.47 -11.97 -18.88
CA VAL A 240 -0.54 -13.05 -19.30
C VAL A 240 -1.16 -13.90 -20.41
N GLN A 241 -2.48 -14.07 -20.44
CA GLN A 241 -3.18 -14.84 -21.47
C GLN A 241 -2.96 -14.23 -22.87
N ASP A 242 -2.94 -12.90 -22.97
CA ASP A 242 -2.80 -12.20 -24.25
C ASP A 242 -1.34 -11.95 -24.64
N SER A 243 -0.45 -11.75 -23.66
CA SER A 243 0.91 -11.28 -23.92
C SER A 243 2.01 -12.01 -23.12
N ARG A 244 1.86 -13.32 -22.85
CA ARG A 244 2.85 -14.13 -22.10
C ARG A 244 4.29 -13.94 -22.61
N ALA A 245 4.49 -14.02 -23.93
CA ALA A 245 5.82 -13.91 -24.53
C ALA A 245 6.45 -12.53 -24.30
N THR A 246 5.62 -11.48 -24.20
CA THR A 246 6.04 -10.12 -23.87
C THR A 246 6.52 -10.02 -22.43
N TYR A 247 5.77 -10.56 -21.46
CA TYR A 247 6.21 -10.60 -20.05
C TYR A 247 7.53 -11.38 -19.88
N GLN A 248 7.64 -12.55 -20.53
CA GLN A 248 8.87 -13.33 -20.49
C GLN A 248 10.06 -12.54 -21.07
N TYR A 249 9.84 -11.80 -22.16
CA TYR A 249 10.89 -10.96 -22.72
C TYR A 249 11.25 -9.76 -21.83
N MET A 250 10.27 -9.12 -21.18
CA MET A 250 10.53 -8.06 -20.20
C MET A 250 11.40 -8.55 -19.04
N ASP A 251 11.15 -9.76 -18.53
CA ASP A 251 11.96 -10.38 -17.49
C ASP A 251 13.43 -10.55 -17.94
N THR A 252 13.69 -10.92 -19.20
CA THR A 252 15.08 -11.00 -19.74
C THR A 252 15.82 -9.67 -19.79
N LEU A 253 15.10 -8.54 -19.70
CA LEU A 253 15.65 -7.20 -19.74
C LEU A 253 15.70 -6.53 -18.36
N ASP A 254 15.29 -7.23 -17.29
CA ASP A 254 14.96 -6.63 -15.98
C ASP A 254 14.06 -5.39 -16.13
N LEU A 255 13.07 -5.49 -17.02
CA LEU A 255 12.06 -4.47 -17.21
C LEU A 255 10.84 -4.81 -16.34
N ARG A 256 10.65 -4.02 -15.29
CA ARG A 256 9.69 -4.34 -14.23
C ARG A 256 8.30 -3.81 -14.57
N TYR A 257 7.26 -4.38 -13.97
CA TYR A 257 5.90 -3.98 -14.27
C TYR A 257 4.93 -4.12 -13.09
N MET A 258 3.95 -3.22 -13.10
CA MET A 258 2.75 -3.33 -12.29
C MET A 258 1.67 -3.99 -13.14
N TYR A 259 1.18 -5.14 -12.67
CA TYR A 259 0.25 -5.98 -13.41
C TYR A 259 -1.20 -5.50 -13.25
N ASP A 260 -1.93 -5.35 -14.36
CA ASP A 260 -3.29 -4.82 -14.38
C ASP A 260 -4.32 -5.87 -13.88
N LEU A 261 -5.02 -5.53 -12.80
CA LEU A 261 -6.16 -6.28 -12.26
C LEU A 261 -7.44 -5.43 -12.22
N ARG A 262 -7.46 -4.25 -12.85
CA ARG A 262 -8.56 -3.26 -12.72
C ARG A 262 -9.92 -3.76 -13.21
N TYR A 263 -9.94 -4.70 -14.15
CA TYR A 263 -11.19 -5.31 -14.60
C TYR A 263 -11.60 -6.53 -13.76
N ALA A 264 -10.69 -7.08 -12.96
CA ALA A 264 -10.89 -8.30 -12.20
C ALA A 264 -11.10 -8.08 -10.69
N TYR A 265 -10.73 -6.93 -10.12
CA TYR A 265 -10.57 -6.76 -8.67
C TYR A 265 -11.78 -7.06 -7.80
N ARG A 266 -13.00 -6.95 -8.33
CA ARG A 266 -14.24 -7.29 -7.61
C ARG A 266 -14.58 -8.78 -7.65
N ASN A 267 -13.98 -9.54 -8.56
CA ASN A 267 -14.19 -10.97 -8.74
C ASN A 267 -12.96 -11.74 -8.24
N LEU A 268 -13.03 -12.24 -6.99
CA LEU A 268 -11.90 -12.93 -6.35
C LEU A 268 -11.46 -14.19 -7.11
N THR A 269 -12.37 -14.87 -7.82
CA THR A 269 -12.01 -16.00 -8.69
C THR A 269 -11.11 -15.52 -9.83
N SER A 270 -11.50 -14.45 -10.52
CA SER A 270 -10.69 -13.88 -11.61
C SER A 270 -9.35 -13.33 -11.11
N VAL A 271 -9.33 -12.67 -9.95
CA VAL A 271 -8.07 -12.24 -9.30
C VAL A 271 -7.18 -13.44 -9.03
N THR A 272 -7.72 -14.52 -8.48
CA THR A 272 -6.95 -15.74 -8.17
C THR A 272 -6.35 -16.34 -9.44
N GLU A 273 -7.12 -16.46 -10.51
CA GLU A 273 -6.65 -16.95 -11.81
C GLU A 273 -5.53 -16.07 -12.37
N GLN A 274 -5.72 -14.76 -12.37
CA GLN A 274 -4.74 -13.79 -12.89
C GLN A 274 -3.45 -13.76 -12.07
N VAL A 275 -3.55 -13.76 -10.73
CA VAL A 275 -2.39 -13.82 -9.83
C VAL A 275 -1.65 -15.14 -10.01
N SER A 276 -2.37 -16.27 -10.17
CA SER A 276 -1.74 -17.59 -10.28
C SER A 276 -0.80 -17.71 -11.47
N VAL A 277 -1.07 -16.98 -12.57
CA VAL A 277 -0.28 -17.05 -13.80
C VAL A 277 0.87 -16.05 -13.86
N ILE A 278 0.84 -14.96 -13.08
CA ILE A 278 1.87 -13.90 -13.11
C ILE A 278 2.81 -13.92 -11.89
N LYS A 279 2.38 -14.45 -10.73
CA LYS A 279 3.10 -14.32 -9.45
C LYS A 279 4.54 -14.82 -9.42
N ASP A 280 4.94 -15.65 -10.39
CA ASP A 280 6.28 -16.25 -10.49
C ASP A 280 7.13 -15.65 -11.62
N PHE A 281 6.67 -14.57 -12.26
CA PHE A 281 7.49 -13.79 -13.17
C PHE A 281 8.45 -12.87 -12.42
N ASP A 282 9.60 -12.57 -13.03
CA ASP A 282 10.72 -11.91 -12.38
C ASP A 282 10.59 -10.38 -12.35
N GLY A 283 9.82 -9.78 -13.27
CA GLY A 283 9.64 -8.32 -13.35
C GLY A 283 8.47 -7.75 -12.53
N LEU A 284 7.63 -8.60 -11.93
CA LEU A 284 6.42 -8.15 -11.22
C LEU A 284 6.77 -7.40 -9.93
N TYR A 285 6.37 -6.13 -9.77
CA TYR A 285 6.61 -5.42 -8.49
C TYR A 285 5.36 -5.01 -7.73
N SER A 286 4.21 -4.93 -8.40
CA SER A 286 2.93 -4.51 -7.81
C SER A 286 1.75 -5.03 -8.64
N TYR A 287 0.56 -5.02 -8.06
CA TYR A 287 -0.71 -5.25 -8.75
C TYR A 287 -1.53 -3.96 -8.76
N TRP A 288 -2.13 -3.64 -9.90
CA TRP A 288 -3.03 -2.49 -10.01
C TRP A 288 -4.49 -2.94 -9.88
N GLY A 289 -5.05 -2.78 -8.68
CA GLY A 289 -6.37 -3.29 -8.34
C GLY A 289 -7.54 -2.43 -8.81
N ALA A 290 -7.46 -1.10 -8.73
CA ALA A 290 -8.59 -0.23 -9.08
C ALA A 290 -8.10 1.09 -9.66
N ASP A 291 -8.99 1.73 -10.40
CA ASP A 291 -8.79 3.01 -11.07
C ASP A 291 -10.08 3.83 -10.95
N GLU A 292 -9.92 5.15 -10.85
CA GLU A 292 -10.91 6.23 -10.60
C GLU A 292 -12.35 5.84 -10.18
#